data_AF-A0A852U803-F1
#
_entry.id   AF-A0A852U803-F1
#
_cell.length_a   1.000
_cell.length_b   1.000
_cell.length_c   1.000
_cell.angle_alpha   90.00
_cell.angle_beta   90.00
_cell.angle_gamma   90.00
#
_symmetry.space_group_name_H-M   'P 1'
#
loop_
_entity.id
_entity.type
_entity.pdbx_description
1 polymer ?
#
loop_
_entity_poly.entity_id
_entity_poly.type
_entity_poly.pdbx_seq_one_letter_code
_entity_poly.pdbx_strand_id
1 'polypeptide(L)'
;MRGSDGAAVLLDLERFSVGPREWDLVVAAVYERLGWYSTQEYAGFADAYGFDITDWSGFDVLAAMRRLRMTAWLCARTGREPHLLPEARRRIASLRDPRAPHTWTPGT
;
A
#
# COMPACT_ATOMS: atom_id res chain seq x y z
N MET A 1 -17.10 -3.57 -1.50
CA MET A 1 -18.46 -3.29 -2.02
C MET A 1 -19.17 -4.62 -2.25
N ARG A 2 -20.48 -4.69 -2.03
CA ARG A 2 -21.27 -5.89 -2.36
C ARG A 2 -22.34 -5.55 -3.38
N GLY A 3 -22.61 -6.48 -4.28
CA GLY A 3 -23.71 -6.40 -5.25
C GLY A 3 -25.07 -6.53 -4.55
N SER A 4 -26.14 -6.31 -5.30
CA SER A 4 -27.53 -6.51 -4.82
C SER A 4 -27.84 -7.96 -4.44
N ASP A 5 -27.02 -8.90 -4.92
CA ASP A 5 -27.03 -10.33 -4.58
C ASP A 5 -26.16 -10.68 -3.36
N GLY A 6 -25.50 -9.68 -2.74
CA GLY A 6 -24.59 -9.87 -1.61
C GLY A 6 -23.18 -10.33 -1.99
N ALA A 7 -22.89 -10.60 -3.27
CA ALA A 7 -21.57 -11.02 -3.72
C ALA A 7 -20.55 -9.88 -3.62
N ALA A 8 -19.29 -10.21 -3.33
CA ALA A 8 -18.22 -9.22 -3.34
C ALA A 8 -17.97 -8.74 -4.78
N VAL A 9 -17.89 -7.42 -4.98
CA VAL A 9 -17.62 -6.81 -6.28
C VAL A 9 -16.24 -6.15 -6.25
N LEU A 10 -15.42 -6.48 -7.25
CA LEU A 10 -14.13 -5.86 -7.51
C LEU A 10 -14.31 -4.75 -8.56
N LEU A 11 -13.72 -3.58 -8.31
CA LEU A 11 -13.82 -2.38 -9.15
C LEU A 11 -12.42 -1.79 -9.41
N ASP A 12 -12.35 -0.69 -10.15
CA ASP A 12 -11.12 0.06 -10.47
C ASP A 12 -10.05 -0.82 -11.14
N LEU A 13 -10.41 -1.40 -12.28
CA LEU A 13 -9.58 -2.32 -13.05
C LEU A 13 -8.65 -1.63 -14.05
N GLU A 14 -8.47 -0.31 -14.00
CA GLU A 14 -7.63 0.43 -14.96
C GLU A 14 -6.13 0.09 -14.89
N ARG A 15 -5.71 -0.69 -13.88
CA ARG A 15 -4.35 -1.23 -13.75
C ARG A 15 -4.29 -2.75 -13.63
N PHE A 16 -5.38 -3.45 -13.95
CA PHE A 16 -5.41 -4.90 -13.94
C PHE A 16 -4.44 -5.46 -14.99
N SER A 17 -3.65 -6.45 -14.61
CA SER A 17 -2.61 -7.02 -15.48
C SER A 17 -2.25 -8.44 -15.05
N VAL A 18 -1.61 -9.20 -15.95
CA VAL A 18 -1.03 -10.49 -15.60
C VAL A 18 0.28 -10.25 -14.84
N GLY A 19 0.37 -10.77 -13.62
CA GLY A 19 1.52 -10.58 -12.75
C GLY A 19 1.58 -11.59 -11.61
N PRO A 20 2.66 -11.56 -10.83
CA PRO A 20 2.80 -12.40 -9.64
C PRO A 20 1.76 -11.98 -8.58
N ARG A 21 1.18 -12.96 -7.87
CA ARG A 21 0.22 -12.72 -6.76
C ARG A 21 0.78 -11.78 -5.69
N GLU A 22 2.10 -11.80 -5.49
CA GLU A 22 2.81 -10.99 -4.52
C GLU A 22 2.60 -9.48 -4.78
N TRP A 23 2.32 -9.09 -6.03
CA TRP A 23 1.99 -7.71 -6.38
C TRP A 23 0.65 -7.24 -5.83
N ASP A 24 -0.32 -8.14 -5.70
CA ASP A 24 -1.63 -7.84 -5.10
C ASP A 24 -1.54 -7.84 -3.58
N LEU A 25 -0.85 -8.84 -3.01
CA LEU A 25 -0.72 -9.06 -1.57
C LEU A 25 0.10 -7.97 -0.85
N VAL A 26 1.12 -7.39 -1.50
CA VAL A 26 2.01 -6.40 -0.87
C VAL A 26 1.26 -5.16 -0.37
N VAL A 27 0.10 -4.85 -0.94
CA VAL A 27 -0.70 -3.68 -0.55
C VAL A 27 -1.15 -3.78 0.89
N ALA A 28 -1.76 -4.92 1.28
CA ALA A 28 -2.28 -5.12 2.63
C ALA A 28 -1.16 -5.11 3.67
N ALA A 29 -0.04 -5.79 3.38
CA ALA A 29 1.11 -5.84 4.28
C ALA A 29 1.77 -4.46 4.48
N VAL A 30 1.88 -3.65 3.41
CA VAL A 30 2.41 -2.28 3.53
C VAL A 30 1.46 -1.38 4.31
N TYR A 31 0.15 -1.55 4.15
CA TYR A 31 -0.84 -0.75 4.89
C TYR A 31 -0.81 -1.07 6.39
N GLU A 32 -0.62 -2.34 6.76
CA GLU A 32 -0.37 -2.73 8.15
C GLU A 32 0.92 -2.08 8.70
N ARG A 33 2.03 -2.16 7.95
CA ARG A 33 3.31 -1.54 8.34
C ARG A 33 3.24 -0.01 8.47
N LEU A 34 2.30 0.64 7.79
CA LEU A 34 2.04 2.07 7.90
C LEU A 34 1.02 2.43 9.01
N GLY A 35 0.46 1.42 9.69
CA GLY A 35 -0.58 1.57 10.70
C GLY A 35 -1.95 1.92 10.13
N TRP A 36 -2.17 1.71 8.82
CA TRP A 36 -3.44 1.97 8.15
C TRP A 36 -4.41 0.78 8.23
N TYR A 37 -3.86 -0.43 8.36
CA TYR A 37 -4.57 -1.62 8.80
C TYR A 37 -4.04 -2.06 10.15
N SER A 38 -4.92 -2.62 10.98
CA SER A 38 -4.53 -3.31 12.20
C SER A 38 -3.87 -4.66 11.87
N THR A 39 -3.05 -5.15 12.80
CA THR A 39 -2.45 -6.48 12.70
C THR A 39 -3.52 -7.59 12.58
N GLN A 40 -4.69 -7.41 13.21
CA GLN A 40 -5.79 -8.39 13.10
C GLN A 40 -6.43 -8.40 11.71
N GLU A 41 -6.64 -7.23 11.10
CA GLU A 41 -7.16 -7.13 9.73
C GLU A 41 -6.19 -7.77 8.73
N TYR A 42 -4.88 -7.51 8.88
CA TYR A 42 -3.87 -8.14 8.04
C TYR A 42 -3.82 -9.66 8.22
N ALA A 43 -3.81 -10.15 9.47
CA ALA A 43 -3.79 -11.57 9.75
C ALA A 43 -5.00 -12.30 9.14
N GLY A 44 -6.20 -11.73 9.27
CA GLY A 44 -7.41 -12.28 8.65
C GLY A 44 -7.35 -12.29 7.12
N PHE A 45 -6.74 -11.26 6.51
CA PHE A 45 -6.51 -11.22 5.07
C PHE A 45 -5.54 -12.31 4.60
N ALA A 46 -4.40 -12.47 5.27
CA ALA A 46 -3.40 -13.47 4.93
C ALA A 46 -3.94 -14.91 5.10
N ASP A 47 -4.68 -15.17 6.17
CA ASP A 47 -5.35 -16.45 6.43
C ASP A 47 -6.39 -16.77 5.35
N ALA A 48 -7.28 -15.83 5.03
CA ALA A 48 -8.29 -16.02 3.99
C ALA A 48 -7.69 -16.22 2.59
N TYR A 49 -6.54 -15.62 2.30
CA TYR A 49 -5.82 -15.82 1.04
C TYR A 49 -5.03 -17.14 1.02
N GLY A 50 -4.59 -17.64 2.18
CA GLY A 50 -3.76 -18.83 2.32
C GLY A 50 -2.27 -18.62 2.03
N PHE A 51 -1.81 -17.36 2.02
CA PHE A 51 -0.40 -17.01 1.82
C PHE A 51 -0.08 -15.67 2.49
N ASP A 52 0.83 -15.70 3.47
CA ASP A 52 1.42 -14.48 4.04
C ASP A 52 2.61 -14.06 3.18
N ILE A 53 2.51 -12.90 2.53
CA ILE A 53 3.60 -12.38 1.70
C ILE A 53 4.85 -12.07 2.53
N THR A 54 4.73 -11.82 3.84
CA THR A 54 5.87 -11.45 4.68
C THR A 54 6.86 -12.59 4.89
N ASP A 55 6.42 -13.85 4.69
CA ASP A 55 7.28 -15.05 4.74
C ASP A 55 8.10 -15.24 3.45
N TRP A 56 7.75 -14.53 2.37
CA TRP A 56 8.43 -14.63 1.09
C TRP A 56 9.68 -13.75 1.04
N SER A 57 10.81 -14.32 0.63
CA SER A 57 12.11 -13.66 0.63
C SER A 57 12.19 -12.38 -0.22
N GLY A 58 11.30 -12.20 -1.20
CA GLY A 58 11.23 -10.99 -2.02
C GLY A 58 10.35 -9.87 -1.45
N PHE A 59 9.72 -10.08 -0.29
CA PHE A 59 8.75 -9.16 0.27
C PHE A 59 9.30 -7.75 0.49
N ASP A 60 10.47 -7.62 1.14
CA ASP A 60 11.01 -6.31 1.48
C ASP A 60 11.31 -5.46 0.24
N VAL A 61 11.69 -6.10 -0.87
CA VAL A 61 11.89 -5.43 -2.16
C VAL A 61 10.56 -4.90 -2.70
N LEU A 62 9.51 -5.72 -2.76
CA LEU A 62 8.19 -5.27 -3.22
C LEU A 62 7.59 -4.22 -2.29
N ALA A 63 7.78 -4.34 -0.98
CA ALA A 63 7.31 -3.38 0.00
C ALA A 63 7.99 -2.01 -0.20
N ALA A 64 9.30 -2.00 -0.47
CA ALA A 64 10.03 -0.79 -0.82
C ALA A 64 9.52 -0.17 -2.14
N MET A 65 9.32 -0.98 -3.18
CA MET A 65 8.76 -0.51 -4.46
C MET A 65 7.34 0.07 -4.28
N ARG A 66 6.50 -0.56 -3.45
CA ARG A 66 5.15 -0.08 -3.15
C ARG A 66 5.17 1.27 -2.44
N ARG A 67 6.00 1.44 -1.40
CA ARG A 67 6.17 2.73 -0.70
C ARG A 67 6.71 3.83 -1.62
N LEU A 68 7.66 3.49 -2.51
CA LEU A 68 8.15 4.42 -3.54
C LEU A 68 7.03 4.84 -4.49
N ARG A 69 6.23 3.89 -5.00
CA ARG A 69 5.11 4.17 -5.90
C ARG A 69 4.05 5.07 -5.25
N MET A 70 3.71 4.82 -3.99
CA MET A 70 2.79 5.67 -3.22
C MET A 70 3.32 7.10 -3.08
N THR A 71 4.63 7.25 -2.85
CA THR A 71 5.27 8.57 -2.73
C THR A 71 5.30 9.29 -4.07
N ALA A 72 5.69 8.62 -5.15
CA ALA A 72 5.72 9.19 -6.50
C ALA A 72 4.33 9.65 -6.97
N TRP A 73 3.29 8.85 -6.69
CA TRP A 73 1.91 9.22 -6.98
C TRP A 73 1.49 10.49 -6.23
N LEU A 74 1.84 10.61 -4.94
CA LEU A 74 1.57 11.82 -4.16
C LEU A 74 2.31 13.03 -4.73
N CYS A 75 3.61 12.88 -5.04
CA CYS A 75 4.41 13.94 -5.66
C CYS A 75 3.81 14.46 -6.97
N ALA A 76 3.29 13.57 -7.83
CA ALA A 76 2.66 13.95 -9.09
C ALA A 76 1.41 14.83 -8.92
N ARG A 77 0.76 14.81 -7.74
CA ARG A 77 -0.41 15.63 -7.43
C ARG A 77 -0.04 17.02 -6.90
N THR A 78 1.15 17.19 -6.34
CA THR A 78 1.54 18.41 -5.60
C THR A 78 1.45 19.71 -6.42
N GLY A 79 1.64 19.65 -7.75
CA GLY A 79 1.49 20.83 -8.62
C GLY A 79 0.06 21.37 -8.68
N ARG A 80 -0.95 20.49 -8.67
CA ARG A 80 -2.38 20.85 -8.66
C ARG A 80 -2.98 20.90 -7.25
N GLU A 81 -2.32 20.25 -6.29
CA GLU A 81 -2.74 20.14 -4.89
C GLU A 81 -1.58 20.53 -3.95
N PRO A 82 -1.25 21.83 -3.81
CA PRO A 82 -0.07 22.26 -3.05
C PRO A 82 -0.10 21.91 -1.56
N HIS A 83 -1.29 21.69 -1.00
CA HIS A 83 -1.48 21.24 0.39
C HIS A 83 -0.84 19.87 0.68
N LEU A 84 -0.49 19.10 -0.36
CA LEU A 84 0.18 17.80 -0.27
C LEU A 84 1.70 17.89 -0.14
N LEU A 85 2.30 19.06 -0.39
CA LEU A 85 3.77 19.25 -0.32
C LEU A 85 4.40 18.85 1.02
N PRO A 86 3.82 19.18 2.19
CA PRO A 86 4.38 18.77 3.47
C PRO A 86 4.45 17.25 3.61
N GLU A 87 3.40 16.54 3.22
CA GLU A 87 3.39 15.08 3.26
C GLU A 87 4.35 14.49 2.24
N ALA A 88 4.36 14.98 0.99
CA ALA A 88 5.28 14.51 -0.03
C ALA A 88 6.75 14.59 0.45
N ARG A 89 7.13 15.70 1.09
CA ARG A 89 8.46 15.88 1.69
C ARG A 89 8.71 14.89 2.83
N ARG A 90 7.73 14.65 3.71
CA ARG A 90 7.82 13.67 4.81
C ARG A 90 8.05 12.26 4.28
N ARG A 91 7.28 11.84 3.26
CA ARG A 91 7.43 10.52 2.64
C ARG A 91 8.80 10.37 1.99
N ILE A 92 9.26 11.36 1.21
CA ILE A 92 10.60 11.36 0.61
C ILE A 92 11.69 11.24 1.69
N ALA A 93 11.59 12.01 2.77
CA ALA A 93 12.56 11.93 3.87
C ALA A 93 12.58 10.54 4.50
N SER A 94 11.41 9.95 4.80
CA SER A 94 11.32 8.62 5.38
C SER A 94 11.80 7.49 4.45
N LEU A 95 11.76 7.68 3.13
CA LEU A 95 12.31 6.72 2.17
C LEU A 95 13.84 6.78 2.07
N ARG A 96 14.45 7.93 2.39
CA ARG A 96 15.90 8.13 2.34
C ARG A 96 16.62 7.62 3.59
N ASP A 97 15.94 7.64 4.73
CA ASP A 97 16.46 7.13 5.99
C ASP A 97 15.67 5.88 6.42
N PRO A 98 16.26 4.68 6.34
CA PRO A 98 15.61 3.44 6.78
C PRO A 98 15.21 3.43 8.26
N ARG A 99 15.78 4.32 9.09
CA ARG A 99 15.43 4.45 10.52
C ARG A 99 14.33 5.46 10.78
N ALA A 100 13.96 6.26 9.80
CA ALA A 100 12.91 7.25 9.97
C ALA A 100 11.54 6.58 10.06
N PRO A 101 10.66 7.02 10.98
CA PRO A 101 9.32 6.45 11.08
C PRO A 101 8.50 6.80 9.84
N HIS A 102 7.72 5.85 9.35
CA HIS A 102 6.77 6.06 8.26
C HIS A 102 5.41 6.55 8.77
N THR A 103 5.38 7.70 9.44
CA THR A 103 4.15 8.34 9.93
C THR A 103 3.42 9.06 8.80
N TRP A 104 2.83 8.28 7.88
CA TRP A 104 2.18 8.78 6.68
C TRP A 104 0.67 8.94 6.88
N THR A 105 0.11 10.02 6.37
CA THR A 105 -1.33 10.26 6.44
C THR A 105 -2.04 9.60 5.24
N PRO A 106 -3.03 8.71 5.45
CA PRO A 106 -3.81 8.15 4.35
C PRO A 106 -4.55 9.23 3.57
N GLY A 107 -4.73 9.04 2.26
CA GLY A 107 -5.58 9.92 1.43
C GLY A 107 -5.06 11.34 1.19
N THR A 108 -3.93 11.70 1.78
CA THR A 108 -3.13 12.86 1.36
C THR A 108 -2.41 12.53 0.08
#